data_AF-A0A0F9GX78-F1
#
_entry.id   AF-A0A0F9GX78-F1
#
_cell.length_a   1.000
_cell.length_b   1.000
_cell.length_c   1.000
_cell.angle_alpha   90.00
_cell.angle_beta   90.00
_cell.angle_gamma   90.00
#
_symmetry.space_group_name_H-M   'P 1'
#
loop_
_entity.id
_entity.type
_entity.pdbx_description
1 polymer ?
#
loop_
_entity_poly.entity_id
_entity_poly.type
_entity_poly.pdbx_seq_one_letter_code
_entity_poly.pdbx_strand_id
1 'polypeptide(L)'
;MTIKNSSFIEGSYAPEFLRKYNDIADADYDGNKYLKVLTYMNGIVAGSNPFAVVLTNQILRPKGIRTATPYDVGKIIKSSSFLPLRGQQVDLALLLVGDKEDDEPDNQLLQYLLKQLRDNGLGAPAVAPEVSVMIPLSELDLEKADNDYG
;
A
#
# COMPACT_ATOMS: atom_id res chain seq x y z
N MET A 1 5.14 26.27 -4.34
CA MET A 1 4.43 25.04 -3.90
C MET A 1 4.48 24.07 -5.07
N THR A 2 5.32 23.03 -4.97
CA THR A 2 5.58 22.12 -6.10
C THR A 2 4.38 21.22 -6.32
N ILE A 3 3.82 21.24 -7.54
CA ILE A 3 2.78 20.30 -7.96
C ILE A 3 3.41 18.91 -7.93
N LYS A 4 2.95 18.04 -7.03
CA LYS A 4 3.30 16.62 -7.09
C LYS A 4 2.58 16.06 -8.31
N ASN A 5 3.33 15.82 -9.38
CA ASN A 5 2.78 15.17 -10.57
C ASN A 5 2.38 13.74 -10.22
N SER A 6 1.11 13.41 -10.45
CA SER A 6 0.62 12.04 -10.40
C SER A 6 1.09 11.33 -11.68
N SER A 7 2.06 10.44 -11.58
CA SER A 7 2.51 9.60 -12.70
C SER A 7 2.78 8.16 -12.24
N PHE A 8 2.94 7.25 -13.20
CA PHE A 8 3.48 5.92 -12.93
C PHE A 8 4.93 6.01 -12.46
N ILE A 9 5.41 4.96 -11.80
CA ILE A 9 6.85 4.79 -11.58
C ILE A 9 7.44 4.35 -12.92
N GLU A 10 8.10 5.29 -13.61
CA GLU A 10 8.48 5.11 -15.02
C GLU A 10 9.88 5.65 -15.36
N GLY A 11 10.32 5.40 -16.59
CA GLY A 11 11.56 5.95 -17.14
C GLY A 11 12.81 5.47 -16.42
N SER A 12 13.83 6.32 -16.32
CA SER A 12 15.10 5.97 -15.66
C SER A 12 14.95 5.71 -14.16
N TYR A 13 13.88 6.21 -13.53
CA TYR A 13 13.61 6.00 -12.10
C TYR A 13 13.03 4.60 -11.83
N ALA A 14 12.30 4.02 -12.78
CA ALA A 14 11.62 2.73 -12.58
C ALA A 14 12.56 1.56 -12.24
N PRO A 15 13.66 1.33 -12.98
CA PRO A 15 14.61 0.28 -12.64
C PRO A 15 15.28 0.49 -11.26
N GLU A 16 15.59 1.74 -10.92
CA GLU A 16 16.20 2.07 -9.62
C GLU A 16 15.22 1.80 -8.47
N PHE A 17 13.96 2.22 -8.63
CA PHE A 17 12.91 1.96 -7.66
C PHE A 17 12.69 0.45 -7.49
N LEU A 18 12.55 -0.30 -8.58
CA LEU A 18 12.30 -1.75 -8.51
C LEU A 18 13.46 -2.49 -7.84
N ARG A 19 14.72 -2.11 -8.14
CA ARG A 19 15.89 -2.66 -7.46
C ARG A 19 15.82 -2.40 -5.95
N LYS A 20 15.65 -1.13 -5.55
CA LYS A 20 15.57 -0.75 -4.13
C LYS A 20 14.44 -1.49 -3.41
N TYR A 21 13.29 -1.61 -4.07
CA TYR A 21 12.15 -2.34 -3.54
C TYR A 21 12.49 -3.81 -3.28
N ASN A 22 13.13 -4.48 -4.25
CA ASN A 22 13.54 -5.88 -4.11
C ASN A 22 14.64 -6.06 -3.07
N ASP A 23 15.61 -5.16 -2.99
CA ASP A 23 16.67 -5.19 -1.98
C ASP A 23 16.08 -5.16 -0.56
N ILE A 24 15.04 -4.34 -0.34
CA ILE A 24 14.33 -4.27 0.95
C ILE A 24 13.50 -5.54 1.17
N ALA A 25 12.78 -6.02 0.15
CA ALA A 25 12.03 -7.28 0.24
C ALA A 25 12.93 -8.47 0.64
N ASP A 26 14.15 -8.52 0.12
CA ASP A 26 15.14 -9.55 0.45
C ASP A 26 15.74 -9.36 1.84
N ALA A 27 16.15 -8.14 2.19
CA ALA A 27 16.88 -7.88 3.43
C ALA A 27 15.98 -7.83 4.69
N ASP A 28 14.81 -7.20 4.60
CA ASP A 28 13.93 -6.93 5.74
C ASP A 28 12.76 -7.93 5.87
N TYR A 29 12.50 -8.72 4.82
CA TYR A 29 11.34 -9.62 4.75
C TYR A 29 11.68 -11.01 4.18
N ASP A 30 12.94 -11.47 4.30
CA ASP A 30 13.43 -12.79 3.88
C ASP A 30 13.02 -13.20 2.45
N GLY A 31 12.98 -12.23 1.54
CA GLY A 31 12.62 -12.47 0.15
C GLY A 31 11.18 -12.93 -0.05
N ASN A 32 10.26 -12.57 0.86
CA ASN A 32 8.85 -12.97 0.84
C ASN A 32 8.24 -12.85 -0.56
N LYS A 33 7.77 -13.99 -1.09
CA LYS A 33 7.19 -14.10 -2.45
C LYS A 33 6.01 -13.17 -2.70
N TYR A 34 5.26 -12.80 -1.66
CA TYR A 34 4.14 -11.87 -1.76
C TYR A 34 4.59 -10.42 -1.93
N LEU A 35 5.84 -10.08 -1.61
CA LEU A 35 6.42 -8.78 -1.93
C LEU A 35 7.02 -8.76 -3.33
N LYS A 36 7.48 -9.90 -3.88
CA LYS A 36 8.07 -10.01 -5.23
C LYS A 36 7.04 -10.05 -6.37
N VAL A 37 6.03 -9.18 -6.31
CA VAL A 37 4.95 -9.10 -7.31
C VAL A 37 5.14 -7.96 -8.33
N LEU A 38 6.08 -7.04 -8.06
CA LEU A 38 6.38 -5.93 -8.96
C LEU A 38 7.27 -6.39 -10.12
N THR A 39 6.94 -5.94 -11.32
CA THR A 39 7.67 -6.23 -12.56
C THR A 39 7.92 -4.96 -13.34
N TYR A 40 9.00 -4.93 -14.12
CA TYR A 40 9.27 -3.82 -15.04
C TYR A 40 8.84 -4.21 -16.45
N MET A 41 7.84 -3.52 -16.98
CA MET A 41 7.31 -3.78 -18.33
C MET A 41 7.02 -2.45 -19.03
N ASN A 42 7.35 -2.33 -20.31
CA ASN A 42 7.04 -1.16 -21.14
C ASN A 42 7.45 0.20 -20.53
N GLY A 43 8.58 0.23 -19.80
CA GLY A 43 9.08 1.48 -19.21
C GLY A 43 8.47 1.85 -17.86
N ILE A 44 7.57 1.03 -17.31
CA ILE A 44 6.89 1.24 -16.03
C ILE A 44 7.09 0.07 -15.07
N VAL A 45 7.04 0.35 -13.77
CA VAL A 45 6.85 -0.70 -12.75
C VAL A 45 5.36 -1.00 -12.64
N ALA A 46 5.01 -2.27 -12.83
CA ALA A 46 3.65 -2.80 -12.85
C ALA A 46 3.52 -4.02 -11.92
N GLY A 47 2.29 -4.46 -11.68
CA GLY A 47 1.99 -5.45 -10.66
C GLY A 47 1.68 -4.76 -9.33
N SER A 48 0.81 -5.37 -8.54
CA SER A 48 0.36 -4.79 -7.28
C SER A 48 -0.32 -5.84 -6.43
N ASN A 49 -0.13 -5.71 -5.12
CA ASN A 49 -1.00 -6.27 -4.10
C ASN A 49 -0.94 -5.32 -2.88
N PRO A 50 -1.78 -5.51 -1.85
CA PRO A 50 -1.78 -4.62 -0.69
C PRO A 50 -0.41 -4.47 -0.03
N PHE A 51 0.35 -5.55 0.15
CA PHE A 51 1.66 -5.51 0.79
C PHE A 51 2.71 -4.74 -0.03
N ALA A 52 2.71 -4.94 -1.36
CA ALA A 52 3.58 -4.22 -2.27
C ALA A 52 3.29 -2.71 -2.30
N VAL A 53 2.02 -2.33 -2.16
CA VAL A 53 1.63 -0.92 -2.03
C VAL A 53 2.13 -0.32 -0.72
N VAL A 54 2.01 -1.04 0.40
CA VAL A 54 2.52 -0.57 1.70
C VAL A 54 4.04 -0.38 1.63
N LEU A 55 4.79 -1.37 1.14
CA LEU A 55 6.25 -1.25 0.99
C LEU A 55 6.66 -0.13 0.01
N THR A 56 5.91 0.02 -1.09
CA THR A 56 6.10 1.15 -2.02
C THR A 56 5.95 2.48 -1.30
N ASN A 57 4.90 2.63 -0.48
CA ASN A 57 4.68 3.84 0.28
C ASN A 57 5.77 4.08 1.33
N GLN A 58 6.27 3.06 2.02
CA GLN A 58 7.43 3.17 2.91
C GLN A 58 8.66 3.76 2.20
N ILE A 59 8.95 3.29 0.98
CA ILE A 59 10.10 3.76 0.18
C ILE A 59 9.91 5.21 -0.29
N LEU A 60 8.68 5.60 -0.61
CA LEU A 60 8.34 6.90 -1.20
C LEU A 60 8.05 7.98 -0.16
N ARG A 61 7.59 7.62 1.04
CA ARG A 61 7.21 8.55 2.12
C ARG A 61 8.31 9.56 2.48
N PRO A 62 9.61 9.18 2.58
CA PRO A 62 10.68 10.15 2.82
C PRO A 62 10.85 11.21 1.73
N LYS A 63 10.42 10.92 0.49
CA LYS A 63 10.40 11.87 -0.64
C LYS A 63 9.13 12.72 -0.66
N GLY A 64 8.24 12.54 0.31
CA GLY A 64 6.91 13.12 0.34
C GLY A 64 6.01 12.58 -0.77
N ILE A 65 6.28 11.42 -1.36
CA ILE A 65 5.47 10.84 -2.43
C ILE A 65 4.66 9.68 -1.83
N ARG A 66 3.43 9.47 -2.33
CA ARG A 66 2.60 8.32 -1.96
C ARG A 66 1.83 7.80 -3.18
N THR A 67 1.38 6.56 -3.12
CA THR A 67 0.42 6.03 -4.10
C THR A 67 -0.89 6.82 -4.08
N ALA A 68 -1.56 6.88 -5.22
CA ALA A 68 -2.81 7.61 -5.38
C ALA A 68 -3.96 6.89 -4.66
N THR A 69 -4.81 7.65 -3.96
CA THR A 69 -6.08 7.15 -3.37
C THR A 69 -7.20 7.18 -4.43
N PRO A 70 -8.34 6.50 -4.20
CA PRO A 70 -9.50 6.62 -5.08
C PRO A 70 -9.95 8.07 -5.31
N TYR A 71 -9.85 8.92 -4.28
CA TYR A 71 -10.17 10.34 -4.39
C TYR A 71 -9.18 11.10 -5.28
N ASP A 72 -7.88 10.79 -5.17
CA ASP A 72 -6.86 11.38 -6.05
C ASP A 72 -7.09 10.96 -7.51
N VAL A 73 -7.37 9.68 -7.74
CA VAL A 73 -7.70 9.15 -9.07
C VAL A 73 -8.95 9.85 -9.63
N GLY A 74 -9.99 10.02 -8.82
CA GLY A 74 -11.19 10.77 -9.20
C GLY A 74 -10.90 12.23 -9.54
N LYS A 75 -9.99 12.89 -8.82
CA LYS A 75 -9.52 14.24 -9.15
C LYS A 75 -8.72 14.27 -10.45
N ILE A 76 -7.79 13.35 -10.64
CA ILE A 76 -6.93 13.22 -11.83
C ILE A 76 -7.77 13.02 -13.09
N ILE A 77 -8.78 12.15 -13.02
CA ILE A 77 -9.72 11.89 -14.13
C ILE A 77 -10.50 13.16 -14.46
N LYS A 78 -10.99 13.88 -13.43
CA LYS A 78 -11.76 15.13 -13.59
C LYS A 78 -10.90 16.31 -14.05
N SER A 79 -9.62 16.35 -13.70
CA SER A 79 -8.68 17.41 -14.07
C SER A 79 -8.09 17.24 -15.47
N SER A 80 -8.67 16.37 -16.32
CA SER A 80 -8.26 16.16 -17.72
C SER A 80 -6.77 15.77 -17.87
N SER A 81 -6.24 15.02 -16.90
CA SER A 81 -4.86 14.53 -16.97
C SER A 81 -4.83 13.15 -17.63
N PHE A 82 -4.02 13.04 -18.69
CA PHE A 82 -3.91 11.96 -19.69
C PHE A 82 -3.36 10.62 -19.15
N LEU A 83 -3.58 10.27 -17.87
CA LEU A 83 -3.13 8.99 -17.36
C LEU A 83 -3.93 7.86 -18.03
N PRO A 84 -3.28 6.94 -18.78
CA PRO A 84 -3.96 5.83 -19.45
C PRO A 84 -4.35 4.74 -18.44
N LEU A 85 -5.29 5.04 -17.56
CA LEU A 85 -5.76 4.15 -16.50
C LEU A 85 -6.65 2.99 -17.02
N ARG A 86 -7.01 3.00 -18.30
CA ARG A 86 -7.89 1.98 -18.89
C ARG A 86 -7.17 0.63 -18.93
N GLY A 87 -7.74 -0.37 -18.25
CA GLY A 87 -7.16 -1.72 -18.16
C GLY A 87 -6.07 -1.89 -17.09
N GLN A 88 -5.83 -0.87 -16.26
CA GLN A 88 -4.91 -0.94 -15.13
C GLN A 88 -5.65 -1.34 -13.85
N GLN A 89 -5.03 -2.19 -13.02
CA GLN A 89 -5.56 -2.57 -11.72
C GLN A 89 -5.17 -1.50 -10.69
N VAL A 90 -6.15 -0.97 -9.96
CA VAL A 90 -5.92 0.00 -8.88
C VAL A 90 -6.19 -0.71 -7.57
N ASP A 91 -5.19 -0.81 -6.70
CA ASP A 91 -5.35 -1.32 -5.35
C ASP A 91 -5.87 -0.18 -4.46
N LEU A 92 -7.12 -0.30 -4.05
CA LEU A 92 -7.95 0.86 -3.68
C LEU A 92 -8.01 1.10 -2.16
N ALA A 93 -7.87 0.07 -1.34
CA ALA A 93 -7.77 0.13 0.11
C ALA A 93 -7.79 -1.29 0.71
N LEU A 94 -7.42 -1.39 1.99
CA LEU A 94 -7.84 -2.51 2.81
C LEU A 94 -9.27 -2.27 3.30
N LEU A 95 -10.16 -3.25 3.09
CA LEU A 95 -11.51 -3.25 3.64
C LEU A 95 -11.49 -4.01 4.96
N LEU A 96 -11.81 -3.34 6.06
CA LEU A 96 -12.06 -4.06 7.31
C LEU A 96 -13.52 -4.51 7.35
N VAL A 97 -13.70 -5.83 7.40
CA VAL A 97 -14.97 -6.50 7.66
C VAL A 97 -14.69 -7.51 8.76
N GLY A 98 -15.42 -7.43 9.86
CA GLY A 98 -15.32 -8.41 10.94
C GLY A 98 -16.61 -8.40 11.74
N ASP A 99 -17.04 -9.60 12.15
CA ASP A 99 -18.16 -9.75 13.05
C ASP A 99 -17.69 -9.50 14.49
N LYS A 100 -18.54 -8.84 15.30
CA LYS A 100 -18.23 -8.39 16.66
C LYS A 100 -17.85 -9.51 17.63
N GLU A 101 -18.09 -10.76 17.27
CA GLU A 101 -17.95 -11.93 18.12
C GLU A 101 -17.23 -13.02 17.32
N ASP A 102 -15.92 -13.19 17.53
CA ASP A 102 -15.31 -14.52 17.65
C ASP A 102 -13.80 -14.46 17.88
N ASP A 103 -13.26 -15.54 18.47
CA ASP A 103 -11.82 -15.86 18.58
C ASP A 103 -11.22 -16.32 17.22
N GLU A 104 -11.89 -16.04 16.10
CA GLU A 104 -11.44 -16.44 14.77
C GLU A 104 -10.15 -15.71 14.35
N PRO A 105 -9.26 -16.38 13.59
CA PRO A 105 -7.97 -15.82 13.16
C PRO A 105 -8.09 -14.46 12.44
N ASP A 106 -9.15 -14.28 11.66
CA ASP A 106 -9.41 -13.05 10.90
C ASP A 106 -9.75 -11.87 11.83
N ASN A 107 -10.39 -12.14 12.98
CA ASN A 107 -10.64 -11.13 14.01
C ASN A 107 -9.37 -10.73 14.75
N GLN A 108 -8.42 -11.66 14.96
CA GLN A 108 -7.12 -11.33 15.54
C GLN A 108 -6.30 -10.40 14.63
N LEU A 109 -6.28 -10.70 13.32
CA LEU A 109 -5.64 -9.85 12.30
C LEU A 109 -6.28 -8.45 12.24
N LEU A 110 -7.61 -8.38 12.32
CA LEU A 110 -8.37 -7.13 12.39
C LEU A 110 -7.99 -6.30 13.63
N GLN A 111 -7.94 -6.92 14.82
CA GLN A 111 -7.55 -6.23 16.05
C GLN A 111 -6.11 -5.74 15.99
N TYR A 112 -5.22 -6.52 15.38
CA TYR A 112 -3.82 -6.16 15.19
C TYR A 112 -3.68 -4.92 14.30
N LEU A 113 -4.38 -4.89 13.16
CA LEU A 113 -4.36 -3.73 12.28
C LEU A 113 -4.96 -2.49 12.96
N LEU A 114 -6.08 -2.63 13.67
CA LEU A 114 -6.69 -1.51 14.41
C LEU A 114 -5.71 -0.95 15.45
N LYS A 115 -4.93 -1.82 16.10
CA LYS A 115 -3.86 -1.40 17.02
C LYS A 115 -2.79 -0.60 16.29
N GLN A 116 -2.26 -1.09 15.16
CA GLN A 116 -1.25 -0.37 14.38
C GLN A 116 -1.74 1.02 13.94
N LEU A 117 -2.99 1.13 13.51
CA LEU A 117 -3.57 2.41 13.12
C LEU A 117 -3.67 3.39 14.29
N ARG A 118 -4.01 2.93 15.50
CA ARG A 118 -4.02 3.77 16.71
C ARG A 118 -2.62 4.22 17.09
N ASP A 119 -1.66 3.29 17.10
CA ASP A 119 -0.29 3.55 17.50
C ASP A 119 0.40 4.55 16.54
N ASN A 120 0.00 4.54 15.27
CA ASN A 120 0.45 5.51 14.25
C ASN A 120 -0.38 6.80 14.20
N GLY A 121 -1.31 7.02 15.13
CA GLY A 121 -2.09 8.27 15.23
C GLY A 121 -3.16 8.46 14.16
N LEU A 122 -3.56 7.39 13.46
CA LEU A 122 -4.50 7.43 12.33
C LEU A 122 -5.98 7.37 12.75
N GLY A 123 -6.26 7.40 14.04
CA GLY A 123 -7.63 7.53 14.57
C GLY A 123 -8.49 6.29 14.36
N ALA A 124 -7.93 5.09 14.52
CA ALA A 124 -8.73 3.86 14.48
C ALA A 124 -9.54 3.63 15.76
N PRO A 125 -10.76 3.09 15.66
CA PRO A 125 -11.57 2.74 16.82
C PRO A 125 -10.92 1.61 17.65
N ALA A 126 -11.25 1.55 18.93
CA ALA A 126 -10.78 0.49 19.84
C ALA A 126 -11.35 -0.90 19.48
N VAL A 127 -12.48 -0.92 18.76
CA VAL A 127 -13.22 -2.10 18.35
C VAL A 127 -13.52 -1.97 16.85
N ALA A 128 -13.66 -3.10 16.16
CA ALA A 128 -14.03 -3.13 14.75
C ALA A 128 -15.33 -2.31 14.50
N PRO A 129 -15.33 -1.42 13.50
CA PRO A 129 -16.50 -0.63 13.17
C PRO A 129 -17.60 -1.51 12.56
N GLU A 130 -18.87 -1.23 12.91
CA GLU A 130 -20.05 -1.90 12.34
C GLU A 130 -20.24 -1.65 10.83
N VAL A 131 -19.53 -0.66 10.29
CA VAL A 131 -19.56 -0.28 8.88
C VAL A 131 -18.17 -0.42 8.29
N SER A 132 -18.09 -0.86 7.03
CA SER A 132 -16.81 -0.95 6.33
C SER A 132 -16.07 0.38 6.33
N VAL A 133 -14.84 0.36 6.86
CA VAL A 133 -13.95 1.52 6.82
C VAL A 133 -12.87 1.29 5.77
N MET A 134 -12.65 2.32 4.96
CA MET A 134 -11.59 2.35 3.97
C MET A 134 -10.32 2.93 4.59
N ILE A 135 -9.26 2.13 4.68
CA ILE A 135 -7.98 2.57 5.23
C ILE A 135 -6.99 2.87 4.10
N PRO A 136 -6.39 4.07 4.06
CA PRO A 136 -5.34 4.38 3.11
C PRO A 136 -4.06 3.61 3.45
N LEU A 137 -3.56 2.83 2.49
CA LEU A 137 -2.33 2.04 2.62
C LEU A 137 -1.05 2.91 2.72
N SER A 138 -1.14 4.22 2.47
CA SER A 138 0.02 5.12 2.52
C SER A 138 0.58 5.34 3.93
N GLU A 139 -0.28 5.13 4.93
CA GLU A 139 0.03 5.36 6.34
C GLU A 139 0.35 4.08 7.10
N LEU A 140 0.33 2.93 6.41
CA LEU A 140 0.70 1.65 6.98
C LEU A 140 2.19 1.40 6.80
N ASP A 141 2.73 0.60 7.70
CA ASP A 141 4.08 0.06 7.63
C ASP A 141 4.00 -1.46 7.70
N LEU A 142 4.79 -2.14 6.85
CA LEU A 142 5.00 -3.57 7.02
C LEU A 142 5.91 -3.76 8.24
N GLU A 143 5.55 -4.72 9.07
CA GLU A 143 6.42 -5.18 10.13
C GLU A 143 7.49 -6.10 9.57
N LYS A 144 8.73 -5.89 10.01
CA LYS A 144 9.83 -6.75 9.64
C LYS A 144 9.53 -8.16 10.13
N ALA A 145 9.92 -9.15 9.32
CA ALA A 145 9.83 -10.54 9.76
C ALA A 145 10.86 -10.76 10.87
N ASP A 146 10.46 -10.58 12.13
CA ASP A 146 11.05 -11.37 13.20
C ASP A 146 10.50 -12.79 13.00
N ASN A 147 11.38 -13.79 12.98
CA ASN A 147 11.14 -15.18 12.56
C ASN A 147 10.08 -15.98 13.39
N ASP A 148 9.13 -15.33 14.05
CA ASP A 148 8.19 -15.94 14.99
C ASP A 148 6.77 -16.16 14.43
N TYR A 149 6.47 -15.67 13.23
CA TYR A 149 5.20 -15.96 12.56
C TYR A 149 5.45 -16.52 11.16
N GLY A 150 5.61 -17.85 11.11
CA GLY A 150 5.66 -18.64 9.88
C GLY A 150 4.29 -18.80 9.19
#